data_AF-A0A6H0IXB6-F1
#
_entry.id   AF-A0A6H0IXB6-F1
#
_cell.length_a   1.000
_cell.length_b   1.000
_cell.length_c   1.000
_cell.angle_alpha   90.00
_cell.angle_beta   90.00
_cell.angle_gamma   90.00
#
_symmetry.space_group_name_H-M   'P 1'
#
loop_
_entity.id
_entity.type
_entity.pdbx_description
1 polymer ?
#
loop_
_entity_poly.entity_id
_entity_poly.type
_entity_poly.pdbx_seq_one_letter_code
_entity_poly.pdbx_strand_id
1 'polypeptide(L)'
;MSPWEPGLSRNTRFHLRLGERRTTVTLDTLLSSYLAIRLGLEPETPQAHQAVRRWLQHRLDEHNDPGRVAVSQWLQREVLTVVVDTKLSAHYANWLLDGTPPPPVALDPS
;
A
#
# COMPACT_ATOMS: atom_id res chain seq x y z
N MET A 1 23.68 -15.45 -9.77
CA MET A 1 22.21 -15.23 -9.86
C MET A 1 21.65 -15.41 -8.46
N SER A 2 21.09 -14.35 -7.85
CA SER A 2 20.47 -14.46 -6.53
C SER A 2 19.15 -15.24 -6.64
N PRO A 3 18.89 -16.22 -5.76
CA PRO A 3 17.76 -17.15 -5.88
C PRO A 3 16.39 -16.57 -5.48
N TRP A 4 16.26 -15.26 -5.24
CA TRP A 4 15.04 -14.65 -4.68
C TRP A 4 14.30 -13.66 -5.58
N GLU A 5 14.67 -13.44 -6.84
CA GLU A 5 13.86 -12.59 -7.73
C GLU A 5 12.97 -13.45 -8.65
N PRO A 6 11.70 -13.74 -8.29
CA PRO A 6 10.73 -14.16 -9.28
C PRO A 6 10.53 -13.01 -10.27
N GLY A 7 10.30 -13.35 -11.54
CA GLY A 7 10.08 -12.41 -12.64
C GLY A 7 8.79 -11.59 -12.51
N LEU A 8 8.73 -10.74 -11.50
CA LEU A 8 7.59 -9.88 -11.18
C LEU A 8 7.80 -8.53 -11.84
N SER A 9 6.79 -8.06 -12.56
CA SER A 9 6.70 -6.63 -12.86
C SER A 9 6.79 -5.90 -11.52
N ARG A 10 7.70 -4.92 -11.38
CA ARG A 10 7.87 -4.16 -10.12
C ARG A 10 6.58 -3.45 -9.68
N ASN A 11 5.61 -3.35 -10.57
CA ASN A 11 4.42 -2.52 -10.45
C ASN A 11 3.17 -3.28 -10.93
N THR A 12 2.15 -3.31 -10.09
CA THR A 12 0.80 -3.79 -10.40
C THR A 12 -0.12 -2.61 -10.73
N ARG A 13 -0.86 -2.70 -11.85
CA ARG A 13 -1.79 -1.65 -12.28
C ARG A 13 -3.22 -1.98 -11.90
N PHE A 14 -3.95 -0.98 -11.42
CA PHE A 14 -5.38 -1.09 -11.09
C PHE A 14 -6.18 -0.01 -11.80
N HIS A 15 -7.33 -0.39 -12.35
CA HIS A 15 -8.28 0.55 -12.93
C HIS A 15 -9.39 0.90 -11.93
N LEU A 16 -9.41 2.15 -11.51
CA LEU A 16 -10.31 2.70 -10.50
C LEU A 16 -11.16 3.84 -11.10
N ARG A 17 -12.13 4.32 -10.32
CA ARG A 17 -12.90 5.52 -10.62
C ARG A 17 -12.67 6.56 -9.52
N LEU A 18 -12.54 7.83 -9.92
CA LEU A 18 -12.53 8.97 -9.01
C LEU A 18 -13.69 9.88 -9.42
N GLY A 19 -14.78 9.85 -8.65
CA GLY A 19 -16.08 10.32 -9.12
C GLY A 19 -16.46 9.59 -10.40
N GLU A 20 -16.77 10.32 -11.46
CA GLU A 20 -17.13 9.73 -12.75
C GLU A 20 -15.93 9.29 -13.60
N ARG A 21 -14.73 9.83 -13.31
CA ARG A 21 -13.52 9.67 -14.14
C ARG A 21 -12.83 8.33 -13.88
N ARG A 22 -12.54 7.57 -14.94
CA ARG A 22 -11.65 6.39 -14.86
C ARG A 22 -10.20 6.84 -14.66
N THR A 23 -9.50 6.22 -13.72
CA THR A 23 -8.07 6.43 -13.48
C THR A 23 -7.34 5.09 -13.41
N THR A 24 -6.08 5.08 -13.81
CA THR A 24 -5.20 3.92 -13.67
C THR A 24 -4.15 4.26 -12.62
N VAL A 25 -4.09 3.45 -11.57
CA VAL A 25 -3.12 3.61 -10.49
C VAL A 25 -2.11 2.47 -10.55
N THR A 26 -0.89 2.79 -10.12
CA THR A 26 0.20 1.84 -10.08
C THR A 26 0.63 1.67 -8.63
N LEU A 27 0.65 0.43 -8.16
CA LEU A 27 1.12 0.04 -6.84
C LEU A 27 2.36 -0.84 -7.01
N ASP A 28 3.37 -0.66 -6.17
CA ASP A 28 4.48 -1.60 -6.11
C ASP A 28 3.95 -3.02 -5.84
N THR A 29 4.47 -4.03 -6.53
CA THR A 29 3.93 -5.39 -6.46
C THR A 29 4.08 -6.01 -5.07
N LEU A 30 5.19 -5.74 -4.38
CA LEU A 30 5.39 -6.21 -3.01
C LEU A 30 4.39 -5.54 -2.06
N LEU A 31 4.16 -4.23 -2.23
CA LEU A 31 3.17 -3.51 -1.45
C LEU A 31 1.73 -4.01 -1.71
N SER A 32 1.41 -4.37 -2.95
CA SER A 32 0.15 -5.04 -3.30
C SER A 32 0.03 -6.40 -2.61
N SER A 33 1.10 -7.19 -2.58
CA SER A 33 1.12 -8.50 -1.93
C SER A 33 0.94 -8.38 -0.41
N TYR A 34 1.58 -7.40 0.25
CA TYR A 34 1.36 -7.15 1.67
C TYR A 34 -0.08 -6.74 1.98
N LEU A 35 -0.68 -5.91 1.14
CA LEU A 35 -2.10 -5.58 1.30
C LEU A 35 -2.98 -6.82 1.12
N ALA A 36 -2.70 -7.69 0.15
CA ALA A 36 -3.44 -8.93 -0.03
C ALA A 36 -3.37 -9.83 1.22
N ILE A 37 -2.17 -9.98 1.79
CA ILE A 37 -1.95 -10.71 3.05
C ILE A 37 -2.73 -10.07 4.19
N ARG A 38 -2.70 -8.74 4.31
CA ARG A 38 -3.46 -7.99 5.32
C ARG A 38 -4.97 -8.19 5.20
N LEU A 39 -5.46 -8.43 3.97
CA LEU A 39 -6.84 -8.77 3.64
C LEU A 39 -7.16 -10.27 3.82
N GLY A 40 -6.19 -11.09 4.25
CA GLY A 40 -6.36 -12.53 4.48
C GLY A 40 -6.35 -13.39 3.21
N LEU A 41 -5.70 -12.92 2.14
CA LEU A 41 -5.66 -13.61 0.85
C LEU A 41 -4.23 -13.99 0.44
N GLU A 42 -4.12 -15.07 -0.33
CA GLU A 42 -2.88 -15.45 -0.99
C GLU A 42 -2.50 -14.39 -2.05
N PRO A 43 -1.30 -13.79 -1.96
CA PRO A 43 -0.87 -12.73 -2.86
C PRO A 43 -0.75 -13.23 -4.30
N GLU A 44 -0.73 -12.30 -5.26
CA GLU A 44 -0.50 -12.58 -6.69
C GLU A 44 -1.55 -13.49 -7.37
N THR A 45 -2.63 -13.81 -6.67
CA THR A 45 -3.80 -14.48 -7.25
C THR A 45 -4.78 -13.49 -7.88
N PRO A 46 -5.59 -13.90 -8.87
CA PRO A 46 -6.66 -13.06 -9.42
C PRO A 46 -7.65 -12.56 -8.35
N GLN A 47 -7.93 -13.39 -7.34
CA GLN A 47 -8.78 -13.04 -6.21
C GLN A 47 -8.17 -11.92 -5.36
N ALA A 48 -6.88 -12.04 -5.00
CA ALA A 48 -6.16 -10.98 -4.30
C ALA A 48 -6.11 -9.69 -5.10
N HIS A 49 -5.84 -9.76 -6.40
CA HIS A 49 -5.85 -8.59 -7.27
C HIS A 49 -7.22 -7.88 -7.25
N GLN A 50 -8.31 -8.64 -7.32
CA GLN A 50 -9.66 -8.08 -7.25
C GLN A 50 -9.96 -7.47 -5.88
N ALA A 51 -9.54 -8.12 -4.79
CA ALA A 51 -9.75 -7.63 -3.42
C ALA A 51 -8.96 -6.33 -3.16
N VAL A 52 -7.69 -6.28 -3.56
CA VAL A 52 -6.85 -5.07 -3.51
C VAL A 52 -7.52 -3.96 -4.31
N ARG A 53 -7.98 -4.23 -5.54
CA ARG A 53 -8.71 -3.23 -6.35
C ARG A 53 -9.92 -2.66 -5.62
N ARG A 54 -10.75 -3.52 -5.00
CA ARG A 54 -11.94 -3.09 -4.26
C ARG A 54 -11.56 -2.24 -3.05
N TRP A 55 -10.52 -2.63 -2.32
CA TRP A 55 -10.01 -1.85 -1.18
C TRP A 55 -9.54 -0.46 -1.63
N LEU A 56 -8.76 -0.38 -2.71
CA LEU A 56 -8.28 0.90 -3.26
C LEU A 56 -9.44 1.79 -3.74
N GLN A 57 -10.46 1.20 -4.39
CA GLN A 57 -11.65 1.92 -4.80
C GLN A 57 -12.41 2.47 -3.58
N HIS A 58 -12.62 1.63 -2.57
CA HIS A 58 -13.30 2.03 -1.35
C HIS A 58 -12.60 3.21 -0.66
N ARG A 59 -11.27 3.20 -0.58
CA ARG A 59 -10.50 4.35 -0.06
C ARG A 59 -10.74 5.63 -0.86
N LEU A 60 -10.79 5.56 -2.19
CA LEU A 60 -11.12 6.74 -3.00
C LEU A 60 -12.54 7.24 -2.73
N ASP A 61 -13.49 6.32 -2.60
CA ASP A 61 -14.89 6.65 -2.38
C ASP A 61 -15.12 7.27 -0.99
N GLU A 62 -14.42 6.80 0.05
CA GLU A 62 -14.49 7.37 1.41
C GLU A 62 -14.01 8.82 1.47
N HIS A 63 -12.92 9.15 0.75
CA HIS A 63 -12.37 10.51 0.73
C HIS A 63 -13.06 11.42 -0.28
N ASN A 64 -13.73 10.86 -1.29
CA ASN A 64 -14.57 11.52 -2.31
C ASN A 64 -14.04 12.87 -2.82
N ASP A 65 -12.74 12.96 -3.13
CA ASP A 65 -12.11 14.17 -3.66
C ASP A 65 -11.93 14.07 -5.19
N PRO A 66 -12.89 14.57 -6.00
CA PRO A 66 -12.80 14.49 -7.46
C PRO A 66 -11.62 15.26 -8.05
N GLY A 67 -11.07 16.23 -7.32
CA GLY A 67 -9.93 17.05 -7.73
C GLY A 67 -8.57 16.41 -7.44
N ARG A 68 -8.54 15.23 -6.81
CA ARG A 68 -7.30 14.62 -6.34
C ARG A 68 -6.27 14.40 -7.47
N VAL A 69 -5.09 14.96 -7.23
CA VAL A 69 -3.87 14.74 -8.03
C VAL A 69 -2.98 13.69 -7.37
N ALA A 70 -2.04 13.13 -8.13
CA ALA A 70 -1.09 12.11 -7.63
C ALA A 70 -1.78 10.92 -6.94
N VAL A 71 -2.87 10.41 -7.55
CA VAL A 71 -3.73 9.35 -6.97
C VAL A 71 -2.94 8.08 -6.62
N SER A 72 -1.99 7.67 -7.48
CA SER A 72 -1.12 6.51 -7.20
C SER A 72 -0.30 6.71 -5.92
N GLN A 73 0.37 7.86 -5.78
CA GLN A 73 1.20 8.16 -4.61
C GLN A 73 0.36 8.32 -3.35
N TRP A 74 -0.85 8.88 -3.47
CA TRP A 74 -1.76 8.94 -2.34
C TRP A 74 -2.21 7.54 -1.89
N LEU A 75 -2.69 6.69 -2.80
CA LEU A 75 -3.09 5.33 -2.45
C LEU A 75 -1.93 4.49 -1.91
N GLN A 76 -0.71 4.65 -2.44
CA GLN A 76 0.47 3.99 -1.88
C GLN A 76 0.68 4.31 -0.40
N ARG A 77 0.46 5.58 0.01
CA ARG A 77 0.54 5.99 1.42
C ARG A 77 -0.59 5.38 2.26
N GLU A 78 -1.81 5.33 1.72
CA GLU A 78 -2.95 4.68 2.40
C GLU A 78 -2.67 3.19 2.63
N VAL A 79 -2.14 2.49 1.64
CA VAL A 79 -1.76 1.08 1.77
C VAL A 79 -0.67 0.90 2.82
N LEU A 80 0.40 1.72 2.75
CA LEU A 80 1.49 1.67 3.71
C LEU A 80 0.99 1.83 5.14
N THR A 81 0.08 2.79 5.37
CA THR A 81 -0.48 3.08 6.70
C THR A 81 -1.24 1.87 7.29
N VAL A 82 -1.87 1.05 6.45
CA VAL A 82 -2.63 -0.13 6.89
C VAL A 82 -1.79 -1.40 7.00
N VAL A 83 -0.71 -1.48 6.21
CA VAL A 83 0.26 -2.58 6.26
C VAL A 83 1.21 -2.43 7.45
N VAL A 84 1.59 -1.20 7.78
CA VAL A 84 2.50 -0.92 8.90
C VAL A 84 1.78 -1.11 10.25
N ASP A 85 2.43 -1.83 11.16
CA ASP A 85 1.92 -2.03 12.54
C ASP A 85 1.77 -0.68 13.28
N THR A 86 0.74 -0.60 14.12
CA THR A 86 0.44 0.55 15.00
C THR A 86 1.66 1.06 15.76
N LYS A 87 2.56 0.18 16.23
CA LYS A 87 3.77 0.57 16.94
C LYS A 87 4.72 1.40 16.06
N LEU A 88 4.97 0.95 14.84
CA LEU A 88 5.86 1.67 13.92
C LEU A 88 5.21 2.99 13.45
N SER A 89 3.90 2.97 13.22
CA SER A 89 3.13 4.18 12.89
C SER A 89 3.19 5.22 14.01
N ALA A 90 3.04 4.81 15.28
CA ALA A 90 3.14 5.70 16.44
C ALA A 90 4.55 6.28 16.61
N HIS A 91 5.58 5.47 16.41
CA HIS A 91 6.97 5.94 16.42
C HIS A 91 7.24 6.99 15.34
N TYR A 92 6.74 6.78 14.12
CA TYR A 92 6.89 7.75 13.04
C TYR A 92 6.15 9.06 13.32
N ALA A 93 4.92 8.99 13.84
CA ALA A 93 4.16 10.17 14.23
C ALA A 93 4.85 10.97 15.34
N ASN A 94 5.38 10.30 16.37
CA ASN A 94 6.14 10.96 17.43
C ASN A 94 7.37 11.67 16.84
N TRP A 95 8.17 10.99 16.02
CA TRP A 95 9.33 11.59 15.36
C TRP A 95 8.99 12.84 14.55
N LEU A 96 7.87 12.86 13.83
CA LEU A 96 7.43 14.05 13.10
C LEU A 96 7.07 15.23 14.01
N LEU A 97 6.59 14.95 15.23
CA LEU A 97 6.16 15.96 16.20
C LEU A 97 7.30 16.48 17.08
N ASP A 98 8.21 15.59 17.50
CA ASP A 98 9.24 15.88 18.52
C ASP A 98 10.68 15.83 17.97
N GLY A 99 10.87 15.45 16.70
CA GLY A 99 12.18 15.33 16.05
C GLY A 99 13.03 14.17 16.56
N THR A 100 12.51 13.34 17.47
CA THR A 100 13.26 12.26 18.12
C THR A 100 13.05 10.95 17.36
N PRO A 101 14.08 10.40 16.68
CA PRO A 101 13.92 9.17 15.94
C PRO A 101 13.62 8.02 16.91
N PRO A 102 12.81 7.03 16.51
CA PRO A 102 12.62 5.85 17.33
C PRO A 102 13.95 5.18 17.64
N PRO A 103 14.11 4.61 18.84
CA PRO A 103 15.31 3.84 19.14
C PRO A 103 15.48 2.74 18.09
N PRO A 104 16.72 2.41 17.69
CA PRO A 104 16.96 1.40 16.69
C PRO A 104 16.30 0.08 17.12
N VAL A 105 15.35 -0.39 16.33
CA VAL A 105 14.82 -1.74 16.48
C VAL A 105 15.92 -2.67 16.01
N ALA A 106 16.37 -3.58 16.88
CA ALA A 106 17.24 -4.65 16.46
C ALA A 106 16.51 -5.44 15.36
N LEU A 107 17.02 -5.35 14.12
CA LEU A 107 16.56 -6.22 13.04
C LEU A 107 16.99 -7.62 13.45
N ASP A 108 16.03 -8.43 13.93
CA ASP A 108 16.30 -9.78 14.43
C ASP A 108 16.98 -10.57 13.30
N PRO A 109 18.21 -11.08 13.50
CA PRO A 109 18.86 -11.91 12.49
C PRO A 109 18.19 -13.29 12.51
N SER A 110 17.08 -13.42 11.78
CA SER A 110 16.46 -14.71 11.47
C SER A 110 17.35 -15.53 10.54
#